data_AF-A0A9P0MFH5-F1
#
_entry.id   AF-A0A9P0MFH5-F1
#
_cell.length_a   1.000
_cell.length_b   1.000
_cell.length_c   1.000
_cell.angle_alpha   90.00
_cell.angle_beta   90.00
_cell.angle_gamma   90.00
#
_symmetry.space_group_name_H-M   'P 1'
#
loop_
_entity.id
_entity.type
_entity.pdbx_description
1 polymer ?
#
loop_
_entity_poly.entity_id
_entity_poly.type
_entity_poly.pdbx_seq_one_letter_code
_entity_poly.pdbx_strand_id
1 'polypeptide(L)'
;MFNNYEYNVEQTTRHRLMWCCTQKYKTKCRARVATFKNRFYLTIAVHNHGPTVKKRATYVGQIMEYGGDPGSKKAIEVSIEDSE
;
A
#
# COMPACT_ATOMS: atom_id res chain seq x y z
N MET A 1 4.44 1.54 4.50
CA MET A 1 4.74 1.61 3.05
C MET A 1 6.22 1.92 2.88
N PHE A 2 6.90 1.27 1.93
CA PHE A 2 8.31 1.54 1.64
C PHE A 2 8.56 1.33 0.13
N ASN A 3 9.24 2.27 -0.53
CA ASN A 3 9.55 2.22 -1.96
C ASN A 3 8.35 1.91 -2.88
N ASN A 4 7.18 2.51 -2.63
CA ASN A 4 5.93 2.27 -3.36
C ASN A 4 5.32 0.87 -3.25
N TYR A 5 5.82 0.06 -2.33
CA TYR A 5 5.29 -1.25 -1.98
C TYR A 5 4.78 -1.27 -0.54
N GLU A 6 3.74 -2.08 -0.33
CA GLU A 6 3.20 -2.36 0.99
C GLU A 6 3.79 -3.65 1.55
N TYR A 7 4.00 -3.65 2.86
CA TYR A 7 4.53 -4.78 3.60
C TYR A 7 3.71 -5.04 4.85
N ASN A 8 3.54 -6.32 5.18
CA ASN A 8 2.98 -6.80 6.44
C ASN A 8 4.11 -7.30 7.35
N VAL A 9 3.94 -7.15 8.66
CA VAL A 9 4.86 -7.79 9.63
C VAL A 9 4.76 -9.31 9.46
N GLU A 10 5.90 -9.93 9.17
CA GLU A 10 6.02 -11.39 9.07
C GLU A 10 6.50 -11.98 10.40
N GLN A 11 7.47 -11.32 11.04
CA GLN A 11 8.02 -11.75 12.33
C GLN A 11 8.41 -10.56 13.19
N THR A 12 8.18 -10.68 14.48
CA THR A 12 8.61 -9.71 15.49
C THR A 12 9.59 -10.39 16.43
N THR A 13 10.72 -9.76 16.66
CA THR A 13 11.68 -10.15 17.69
C THR A 13 11.89 -9.01 18.66
N ARG A 14 12.62 -9.24 19.77
CA ARG A 14 12.92 -8.22 20.78
C ARG A 14 13.53 -6.94 20.22
N HIS A 15 14.28 -7.02 19.11
CA HIS A 15 15.03 -5.88 18.59
C HIS A 15 14.73 -5.52 17.14
N ARG A 16 14.17 -6.45 16.36
CA ARG A 16 13.87 -6.25 14.94
C ARG A 16 12.46 -6.71 14.59
N LEU A 17 11.84 -6.00 13.66
CA LEU A 17 10.65 -6.47 12.95
C LEU A 17 11.06 -6.87 11.55
N MET A 18 10.58 -8.01 11.08
CA MET A 18 10.72 -8.46 9.71
C MET A 18 9.39 -8.29 9.00
N TRP A 19 9.45 -7.73 7.81
CA TRP A 19 8.32 -7.34 6.99
C TRP A 19 8.39 -8.06 5.65
N CYS A 20 7.25 -8.54 5.16
CA CYS A 20 7.11 -9.19 3.87
C CYS A 20 6.14 -8.43 2.98
N CYS A 21 6.36 -8.46 1.67
CA CYS A 21 5.44 -7.79 0.75
C CYS A 21 4.02 -8.35 0.88
N THR A 22 3.01 -7.47 0.88
CA THR A 22 1.59 -7.87 0.95
C THR A 22 1.18 -8.80 -0.18
N GLN A 23 1.83 -8.69 -1.34
CA GLN A 23 1.56 -9.52 -2.52
C GLN A 23 2.23 -10.90 -2.48
N LYS A 24 2.91 -11.28 -1.38
CA LYS A 24 3.60 -12.58 -1.20
C LYS A 24 2.72 -13.76 -1.61
N TYR A 25 1.46 -13.81 -1.16
CA TYR A 25 0.60 -14.97 -1.44
C TYR A 25 0.02 -14.97 -2.86
N LYS A 26 -0.32 -13.78 -3.39
CA LYS A 26 -0.92 -13.59 -4.71
C LYS A 26 0.08 -13.76 -5.86
N THR A 27 1.27 -13.18 -5.72
CA THR A 27 2.30 -13.11 -6.78
C THR A 27 3.52 -13.98 -6.48
N LYS A 28 3.56 -14.67 -5.33
CA LYS A 28 4.75 -15.38 -4.84
C LYS A 28 5.96 -14.47 -4.61
N CYS A 29 5.72 -13.17 -4.40
CA CYS A 29 6.76 -12.18 -4.14
C CYS A 29 7.60 -12.53 -2.90
N ARG A 30 8.92 -12.43 -3.06
CA ARG A 30 9.92 -12.73 -2.02
C ARG A 30 10.55 -11.49 -1.40
N ALA A 31 10.10 -10.29 -1.74
CA ALA A 31 10.63 -9.07 -1.17
C ALA A 31 10.44 -9.03 0.36
N ARG A 32 11.48 -8.57 1.06
CA ARG A 32 11.60 -8.53 2.52
C ARG A 32 12.34 -7.28 2.97
N VAL A 33 11.89 -6.74 4.08
CA VAL A 33 12.49 -5.58 4.75
C VAL A 33 12.55 -5.89 6.24
N ALA A 34 13.57 -5.41 6.94
CA ALA A 34 13.65 -5.47 8.39
C ALA A 34 13.71 -4.05 8.96
N THR A 35 13.17 -3.84 10.15
CA THR A 35 13.35 -2.60 10.90
C THR A 35 14.08 -2.88 12.20
N PHE A 36 15.13 -2.12 12.51
CA PHE A 36 15.91 -2.21 13.74
C PHE A 36 16.34 -0.82 14.18
N LYS A 37 16.18 -0.49 15.47
CA LYS A 37 16.47 0.84 16.04
C LYS A 37 15.91 2.00 15.19
N ASN A 38 14.64 1.90 14.80
CA ASN A 38 13.95 2.91 13.98
C ASN A 38 14.51 3.13 12.56
N ARG A 39 15.34 2.21 12.05
CA ARG A 39 15.88 2.23 10.68
C ARG A 39 15.38 1.04 9.88
N PHE A 40 15.10 1.27 8.59
CA PHE A 40 14.74 0.23 7.63
C PHE A 40 15.99 -0.35 6.98
N TYR A 41 16.04 -1.68 6.87
CA TYR A 41 17.07 -2.46 6.21
C TYR A 41 16.39 -3.31 5.14
N LEU A 42 16.68 -3.06 3.87
CA LEU A 42 16.26 -3.95 2.80
C LEU A 42 17.04 -5.26 2.92
N THR A 43 16.32 -6.37 3.08
CA THR A 43 16.94 -7.70 3.06
C THR A 43 16.78 -8.35 1.69
N ILE A 44 15.61 -8.23 1.07
CA ILE A 44 15.35 -8.67 -0.31
C ILE A 44 14.57 -7.55 -1.01
N ALA A 45 15.23 -6.86 -1.93
CA ALA A 45 14.70 -5.66 -2.59
C ALA A 45 13.86 -5.95 -3.85
N VAL A 46 14.03 -7.13 -4.46
CA VAL A 46 13.45 -7.42 -5.77
C VAL A 46 12.00 -7.87 -5.64
N HIS A 47 11.11 -7.14 -6.33
CA HIS A 47 9.71 -7.51 -6.52
C HIS A 47 9.52 -8.14 -7.90
N ASN A 48 8.62 -9.11 -7.99
CA ASN A 48 8.21 -9.74 -9.26
C ASN A 48 6.86 -9.20 -9.76
N HIS A 49 6.44 -8.04 -9.27
CA HIS A 49 5.19 -7.39 -9.61
C HIS A 49 5.37 -5.86 -9.58
N GLY A 50 4.46 -5.15 -10.24
CA GLY A 50 4.41 -3.69 -10.20
C GLY A 50 4.09 -3.13 -8.80
N PRO A 51 4.34 -1.82 -8.56
CA PRO A 51 4.03 -1.15 -7.30
C PRO A 51 2.57 -1.35 -6.86
N THR A 52 2.34 -1.57 -5.56
CA THR A 52 0.97 -1.76 -5.03
C THR A 52 0.26 -0.45 -4.78
N VAL A 53 1.03 0.60 -4.51
CA VAL A 53 0.46 1.93 -4.32
C VAL A 53 0.20 2.52 -5.69
N LYS A 54 -1.08 2.53 -6.08
CA LYS A 54 -1.55 3.41 -7.14
C LYS A 54 -1.15 4.81 -6.72
N LYS A 55 -0.27 5.48 -7.46
CA LYS A 55 -0.10 6.92 -7.32
C LYS A 55 -1.51 7.49 -7.31
N ARG A 56 -1.91 8.21 -6.25
CA ARG A 56 -3.04 9.10 -6.38
C ARG A 56 -2.62 10.02 -7.52
N ALA A 57 -3.13 9.77 -8.72
CA ALA A 57 -3.14 10.80 -9.72
C ALA A 57 -3.98 11.89 -9.07
N THR A 58 -3.34 12.92 -8.54
CA THR A 58 -4.03 14.20 -8.40
C THR A 58 -4.30 14.59 -9.84
N TYR A 59 -5.48 14.22 -10.30
CA TYR A 59 -5.91 14.44 -11.66
C TYR A 59 -6.18 15.94 -11.75
N VAL A 60 -5.16 16.70 -12.12
CA VAL A 60 -5.35 18.09 -12.55
C VAL A 60 -5.99 17.97 -13.94
N GLY A 61 -7.32 17.91 -13.93
CA GLY A 61 -8.27 17.98 -15.05
C GLY A 61 -7.87 17.37 -16.39
N GLN A 62 -8.44 16.22 -16.75
CA GLN A 62 -8.99 15.97 -18.09
C GLN A 62 -9.85 14.70 -18.13
N ILE A 63 -11.15 14.82 -17.82
CA ILE A 63 -12.19 13.79 -18.03
C ILE A 63 -11.89 12.86 -19.24
N MET A 64 -11.72 11.56 -18.99
CA MET A 64 -11.86 10.52 -20.01
C MET A 64 -12.92 9.54 -19.52
N GLU A 65 -14.08 9.59 -20.18
CA GLU A 65 -15.18 8.65 -19.97
C GLU A 65 -14.81 7.30 -20.60
N TYR A 66 -14.63 6.27 -19.78
CA TYR A 66 -14.74 4.89 -20.22
C TYR A 66 -15.66 4.16 -19.25
N GLY A 67 -16.85 3.85 -19.76
CA GLY A 67 -17.87 3.07 -19.07
C GLY A 67 -17.38 1.65 -18.73
N GLY A 68 -17.79 1.17 -17.56
CA GLY A 68 -17.55 -0.19 -17.11
C GLY A 68 -17.65 -0.30 -15.59
N ASP A 69 -18.81 -0.73 -15.10
CA ASP A 69 -19.11 -1.02 -13.70
C ASP A 69 -18.13 -2.05 -13.11
N PRO A 70 -17.59 -1.81 -11.89
CA PRO A 70 -17.73 -2.87 -10.91
C PRO A 70 -17.97 -2.32 -9.51
N GLY A 71 -19.20 -2.45 -9.06
CA GLY A 71 -19.48 -2.87 -7.69
C GLY A 71 -19.47 -1.74 -6.67
N SER A 72 -20.62 -1.08 -6.58
CA SER A 72 -21.27 -0.59 -5.37
C SER A 72 -20.37 -0.46 -4.14
N LYS A 73 -19.80 0.73 -3.95
CA LYS A 73 -19.42 1.20 -2.61
C LYS A 73 -20.28 2.42 -2.30
N LYS A 74 -21.40 2.19 -1.60
CA LYS A 74 -22.06 3.28 -0.88
C LYS A 74 -21.08 3.77 0.18
N ALA A 75 -20.56 4.98 -0.01
CA ALA A 75 -19.87 5.71 1.05
C ALA A 75 -20.91 6.58 1.77
N ILE A 76 -20.79 6.61 3.08
CA ILE A 76 -21.71 7.17 4.05
C ILE A 76 -21.59 8.69 3.97
N GLU A 77 -22.70 9.40 3.81
CA GLU A 77 -22.75 10.86 3.90
C GLU A 77 -22.55 11.25 5.37
N VAL A 78 -21.43 11.91 5.69
CA VAL A 78 -21.21 12.53 6.99
C VAL A 78 -21.38 14.02 6.78
N SER A 79 -22.54 14.54 7.17
CA SER A 79 -22.77 15.98 7.29
C SER A 79 -21.98 16.50 8.48
N ILE A 80 -21.04 17.42 8.25
CA ILE A 80 -20.47 18.25 9.30
C ILE A 80 -21.20 19.58 9.19
N GLU A 81 -22.17 19.82 10.06
CA GLU A 81 -22.67 21.16 10.30
C GLU A 81 -21.69 21.86 11.23
N ASP A 82 -21.01 22.88 10.71
CA ASP A 82 -20.43 23.93 11.55
C ASP A 82 -20.32 25.21 10.71
N SER A 83 -21.13 26.21 11.05
CA SER A 83 -20.81 27.64 10.91
C SER A 83 -21.90 28.49 11.58
N GLU A 84 -21.49 29.02 12.75
CA GLU A 84 -21.87 30.27 13.45
C GLU A 84 -23.33 30.54 13.87
#